data_AF-A0A9P4WY72-F1
#
_entry.id   AF-A0A9P4WY72-F1
#
_cell.length_a   1.000
_cell.length_b   1.000
_cell.length_c   1.000
_cell.angle_alpha   90.00
_cell.angle_beta   90.00
_cell.angle_gamma   90.00
#
_symmetry.space_group_name_H-M   'P 1'
#
loop_
_entity.id
_entity.type
_entity.pdbx_description
1 polymer ?
#
loop_
_entity_poly.entity_id
_entity_poly.type
_entity_poly.pdbx_seq_one_letter_code
_entity_poly.pdbx_strand_id
1 'polypeptide(L)'
;MSRENSYISTPLPTPPVGAQPTYTLEDMKLLHHWSTKVHLFHDPTSEDDKWMWSEGVVDVAFQHTFLLHGILALSALHKTLVDDQGSRASLLAQADAHMSASLATYLRLLEENAVETVVPCFLLSSICFAYNLATAQVEEPEDPLGAILHCFRLLRGVKVVIGQHWLQLQKDPVIHRLLSPAQFLDDVPLPKDTECTPILDLKQLAEQLDAPQQEVCLEAIEDLHQTFIKTTLCASPKQEHSIVMTW
;
A
#
# COMPACT_ATOMS: atom_id res chain seq x y z
N MET A 1 40.29 -21.95 33.63
CA MET A 1 41.11 -22.35 32.46
C MET A 1 40.26 -23.35 31.68
N SER A 2 39.29 -22.93 30.85
CA SER A 2 39.39 -22.33 29.51
C SER A 2 39.63 -23.37 28.40
N ARG A 3 38.73 -23.34 27.39
CA ARG A 3 38.83 -23.81 25.99
C ARG A 3 38.36 -25.25 25.70
N GLU A 4 37.62 -25.57 24.63
CA GLU A 4 37.18 -24.84 23.42
C GLU A 4 35.94 -25.57 22.85
N ASN A 5 34.81 -24.88 22.63
CA ASN A 5 33.75 -25.36 21.73
C ASN A 5 34.01 -24.73 20.35
N SER A 6 34.48 -25.52 19.39
CA SER A 6 34.63 -25.10 18.00
C SER A 6 33.25 -25.04 17.33
N TYR A 7 32.66 -23.86 17.27
CA TYR A 7 31.55 -23.59 16.36
C TYR A 7 32.12 -23.39 14.96
N ILE A 8 32.07 -24.45 14.14
CA ILE A 8 32.28 -24.34 12.69
C ILE A 8 31.09 -23.54 12.15
N SER A 9 31.30 -22.24 11.97
CA SER A 9 30.39 -21.39 11.21
C SER A 9 30.48 -21.80 9.75
N THR A 10 29.49 -22.55 9.27
CA THR A 10 29.31 -22.77 7.83
C THR A 10 28.82 -21.45 7.23
N PRO A 11 29.52 -20.87 6.25
CA PRO A 11 29.05 -19.65 5.61
C PRO A 11 27.77 -19.96 4.84
N LEU A 12 26.75 -19.12 5.02
CA LEU A 12 25.50 -19.17 4.27
C LEU A 12 25.83 -19.09 2.76
N PRO A 13 25.21 -19.92 1.90
CA PRO A 13 25.49 -19.89 0.46
C PRO A 13 25.20 -18.49 -0.08
N THR A 14 26.23 -17.80 -0.56
CA THR A 14 26.07 -16.57 -1.33
C THR A 14 25.41 -16.93 -2.67
N PRO A 15 24.27 -16.33 -3.02
CA PRO A 15 23.64 -16.59 -4.31
C PRO A 15 24.60 -16.18 -5.44
N PRO A 16 24.70 -16.95 -6.53
CA PRO A 16 25.60 -16.67 -7.62
C PRO A 16 25.26 -15.31 -8.25
N VAL A 17 26.29 -14.47 -8.39
CA VAL A 17 26.22 -13.19 -9.11
C VAL A 17 25.78 -13.48 -10.54
N GLY A 18 24.55 -13.07 -10.89
CA GLY A 18 23.98 -13.22 -12.23
C GLY A 18 22.89 -14.28 -12.41
N ALA A 19 22.37 -14.91 -11.35
CA ALA A 19 21.16 -15.72 -11.47
C ALA A 19 19.97 -14.85 -11.88
N GLN A 20 19.46 -15.06 -13.10
CA GLN A 20 18.19 -14.47 -13.53
C GLN A 20 17.07 -14.95 -12.60
N PRO A 21 16.13 -14.08 -12.19
CA PRO A 21 14.98 -14.53 -11.42
C PRO A 21 14.21 -15.58 -12.22
N THR A 22 14.08 -16.78 -11.66
CA THR A 22 13.33 -17.88 -12.27
C THR A 22 11.86 -17.75 -11.87
N TYR A 23 11.01 -17.40 -12.82
CA TYR A 23 9.56 -17.36 -12.63
C TYR A 23 8.91 -18.66 -13.08
N THR A 24 7.91 -19.10 -12.33
CA THR A 24 7.16 -20.33 -12.57
C THR A 24 5.89 -20.08 -13.40
N LEU A 25 5.25 -21.15 -13.88
CA LEU A 25 3.92 -21.05 -14.48
C LEU A 25 2.87 -20.52 -13.48
N GLU A 26 3.06 -20.78 -12.18
CA GLU A 26 2.17 -20.27 -11.13
C GLU A 26 2.30 -18.74 -11.03
N ASP A 27 3.51 -18.20 -11.11
CA ASP A 27 3.75 -16.76 -11.12
C ASP A 27 3.08 -16.10 -12.34
N MET A 28 3.11 -16.75 -13.51
CA MET A 28 2.41 -16.24 -14.70
C MET A 28 0.89 -16.23 -14.50
N LYS A 29 0.33 -17.22 -13.81
CA LYS A 29 -1.11 -17.25 -13.46
C LYS A 29 -1.46 -16.16 -12.45
N LEU A 30 -0.56 -15.86 -11.50
CA LEU A 30 -0.73 -14.78 -10.54
C LEU A 30 -0.67 -13.41 -11.24
N LEU A 31 0.29 -13.20 -12.14
CA LEU A 31 0.37 -11.98 -12.92
C LEU A 31 -0.86 -11.78 -13.83
N HIS A 32 -1.35 -12.85 -14.46
CA HIS A 32 -2.61 -12.79 -15.20
C HIS A 32 -3.79 -12.43 -14.29
N HIS A 33 -3.84 -12.99 -13.09
CA HIS A 33 -4.86 -12.68 -12.09
C HIS A 33 -4.78 -11.20 -11.65
N TRP A 34 -3.59 -10.62 -11.54
CA TRP A 34 -3.41 -9.19 -11.33
C TRP A 34 -4.10 -8.36 -12.41
N SER A 35 -3.67 -8.53 -13.66
CA SER A 35 -4.10 -7.71 -14.79
C SER A 35 -5.58 -7.90 -15.15
N THR A 36 -6.24 -8.93 -14.63
CA THR A 36 -7.67 -9.19 -14.90
C THR A 36 -8.58 -8.93 -13.72
N LYS A 37 -8.11 -9.06 -12.47
CA LYS A 37 -8.97 -9.01 -11.27
C LYS A 37 -8.41 -8.10 -10.17
N VAL A 38 -7.15 -8.31 -9.76
CA VAL A 38 -6.61 -7.65 -8.55
C VAL A 38 -6.46 -6.15 -8.74
N HIS A 39 -6.10 -5.67 -9.93
CA HIS A 39 -5.94 -4.24 -10.21
C HIS A 39 -7.21 -3.39 -9.97
N LEU A 40 -8.35 -4.02 -9.65
CA LEU A 40 -9.60 -3.37 -9.27
C LEU A 40 -9.74 -3.19 -7.75
N PHE A 41 -8.74 -3.56 -6.94
CA PHE A 41 -8.83 -3.53 -5.47
C PHE A 41 -9.14 -2.13 -4.92
N HIS A 42 -8.79 -1.08 -5.67
CA HIS A 42 -9.04 0.32 -5.34
C HIS A 42 -10.24 0.93 -6.06
N ASP A 43 -11.04 0.10 -6.75
CA ASP A 43 -12.20 0.45 -7.57
C ASP A 43 -11.97 1.66 -8.50
N PRO A 44 -11.33 1.44 -9.67
CA PRO A 44 -10.86 2.52 -10.52
C PRO A 44 -12.00 3.39 -11.07
N THR A 45 -11.77 4.69 -11.04
CA THR A 45 -12.82 5.69 -11.34
C THR A 45 -12.81 6.17 -12.80
N SER A 46 -11.75 5.83 -13.53
CA SER A 46 -11.55 6.15 -14.94
C SER A 46 -10.85 5.01 -15.68
N GLU A 47 -10.97 4.98 -17.01
CA GLU A 47 -10.23 4.03 -17.84
C GLU A 47 -8.72 4.24 -17.73
N ASP A 48 -8.26 5.49 -17.52
CA ASP A 48 -6.85 5.81 -17.33
C ASP A 48 -6.29 5.22 -16.03
N ASP A 49 -7.07 5.26 -14.95
CA ASP A 49 -6.73 4.67 -13.65
C ASP A 49 -6.72 3.14 -13.73
N LYS A 50 -7.73 2.55 -14.37
CA LYS A 50 -7.78 1.11 -14.63
C LYS A 50 -6.59 0.64 -15.47
N TRP A 51 -6.26 1.35 -16.55
CA TRP A 51 -5.11 1.04 -17.39
C TRP A 51 -3.79 1.17 -16.61
N MET A 52 -3.67 2.21 -15.78
CA MET A 52 -2.49 2.41 -14.94
C MET A 52 -2.23 1.19 -14.05
N TRP A 53 -3.21 0.72 -13.30
CA TRP A 53 -3.01 -0.41 -12.40
C TRP A 53 -2.93 -1.77 -13.10
N SER A 54 -3.61 -1.97 -14.23
CA SER A 54 -3.59 -3.25 -14.95
C SER A 54 -2.34 -3.45 -15.82
N GLU A 55 -1.86 -2.40 -16.47
CA GLU A 55 -0.74 -2.44 -17.44
C GLU A 55 0.44 -1.58 -16.98
N GLY A 56 0.22 -0.30 -16.67
CA GLY A 56 1.32 0.62 -16.35
C GLY A 56 2.17 0.20 -15.15
N VAL A 57 1.55 -0.28 -14.07
CA VAL A 57 2.27 -0.77 -12.88
C VAL A 57 3.04 -2.04 -13.20
N VAL A 58 2.52 -2.89 -14.10
CA VAL A 58 3.19 -4.11 -14.56
C VAL A 58 4.41 -3.77 -15.42
N ASP A 59 4.33 -2.77 -16.29
CA ASP A 59 5.46 -2.29 -17.10
C ASP A 59 6.61 -1.78 -16.23
N VAL A 60 6.29 -1.03 -15.16
CA VAL A 60 7.28 -0.62 -14.16
C VAL A 60 7.83 -1.84 -13.42
N ALA A 61 6.99 -2.79 -13.05
CA ALA A 61 7.39 -3.99 -12.32
C ALA A 61 8.34 -4.90 -13.11
N PHE A 62 8.21 -4.95 -14.44
CA PHE A 62 9.18 -5.68 -15.28
C PHE A 62 10.58 -5.06 -15.27
N GLN A 63 10.70 -3.76 -14.98
CA GLN A 63 11.99 -3.09 -14.81
C GLN A 63 12.51 -3.21 -13.36
N HIS A 64 11.63 -3.50 -12.41
CA HIS A 64 11.91 -3.54 -10.98
C HIS A 64 11.35 -4.82 -10.33
N THR A 65 12.16 -5.88 -10.30
CA THR A 65 11.79 -7.22 -9.82
C THR A 65 11.09 -7.23 -8.44
N PHE A 66 11.50 -6.33 -7.54
CA PHE A 66 10.90 -6.24 -6.21
C PHE A 66 9.42 -5.81 -6.27
N LEU A 67 9.06 -4.89 -7.16
CA LEU A 67 7.69 -4.48 -7.40
C LEU A 67 6.86 -5.62 -8.00
N LEU A 68 7.44 -6.40 -8.92
CA LEU A 68 6.79 -7.59 -9.47
C LEU A 68 6.48 -8.61 -8.37
N HIS A 69 7.40 -8.84 -7.43
CA HIS A 69 7.12 -9.66 -6.27
C HIS A 69 5.96 -9.10 -5.41
N GLY A 70 5.86 -7.79 -5.23
CA GLY A 70 4.69 -7.18 -4.58
C GLY A 70 3.37 -7.50 -5.29
N ILE A 71 3.34 -7.36 -6.62
CA ILE A 71 2.17 -7.69 -7.46
C ILE A 71 1.77 -9.16 -7.30
N LEU A 72 2.74 -10.08 -7.38
CA LEU A 72 2.49 -11.52 -7.25
C LEU A 72 2.00 -11.87 -5.84
N ALA A 73 2.56 -11.24 -4.80
CA ALA A 73 2.15 -11.45 -3.42
C ALA A 73 0.68 -11.06 -3.19
N LEU A 74 0.29 -9.85 -3.61
CA LEU A 74 -1.10 -9.40 -3.47
C LEU A 74 -2.04 -10.25 -4.31
N SER A 75 -1.59 -10.72 -5.49
CA SER A 75 -2.38 -11.61 -6.33
C SER A 75 -2.64 -12.96 -5.68
N ALA A 76 -1.61 -13.58 -5.09
CA ALA A 76 -1.75 -14.83 -4.37
C ALA A 76 -2.70 -14.66 -3.18
N LEU A 77 -2.54 -13.59 -2.40
CA LEU A 77 -3.40 -13.27 -1.27
C LEU A 77 -4.85 -13.05 -1.71
N HIS A 78 -5.10 -12.24 -2.73
CA HIS A 78 -6.44 -12.01 -3.26
C HIS A 78 -7.09 -13.32 -3.73
N LYS A 79 -6.34 -14.25 -4.34
CA LYS A 79 -6.90 -15.56 -4.72
C LYS A 79 -7.38 -16.36 -3.52
N THR A 80 -6.72 -16.27 -2.36
CA THR A 80 -7.20 -16.93 -1.12
C THR A 80 -8.56 -16.44 -0.65
N LEU A 81 -8.95 -15.22 -1.03
CA LEU A 81 -10.21 -14.58 -0.64
C LEU A 81 -11.35 -14.88 -1.62
N VAL A 82 -11.06 -15.13 -2.90
CA VAL A 82 -12.09 -15.21 -3.95
C VAL A 82 -12.17 -16.55 -4.69
N ASP A 83 -11.19 -17.45 -4.51
CA ASP A 83 -11.12 -18.73 -5.22
C ASP A 83 -11.08 -19.89 -4.22
N ASP A 84 -12.11 -20.74 -4.27
CA ASP A 84 -12.24 -21.95 -3.45
C ASP A 84 -11.57 -23.18 -4.08
N GLN A 85 -11.04 -23.06 -5.31
CA GLN A 85 -10.47 -24.21 -6.02
C GLN A 85 -8.97 -24.42 -5.75
N GLY A 86 -8.28 -23.42 -5.19
CA GLY A 86 -6.85 -23.51 -4.85
C GLY A 86 -6.59 -24.03 -3.44
N SER A 87 -5.41 -24.61 -3.21
CA SER A 87 -4.96 -24.87 -1.84
C SER A 87 -4.67 -23.54 -1.14
N ARG A 88 -5.55 -23.13 -0.23
CA ARG A 88 -5.40 -21.89 0.56
C ARG A 88 -4.02 -21.78 1.23
N ALA A 89 -3.54 -22.87 1.84
CA ALA A 89 -2.23 -22.90 2.48
C ALA A 89 -1.08 -22.65 1.49
N SER A 90 -1.16 -23.20 0.28
CA SER A 90 -0.16 -22.97 -0.77
C SER A 90 -0.17 -21.53 -1.26
N LEU A 91 -1.34 -20.94 -1.47
CA LEU A 91 -1.48 -19.55 -1.91
C LEU A 91 -0.97 -18.56 -0.84
N LEU A 92 -1.23 -18.82 0.45
CA LEU A 92 -0.66 -18.00 1.54
C LEU A 92 0.86 -18.10 1.58
N ALA A 93 1.42 -19.31 1.44
CA ALA A 93 2.87 -19.49 1.37
C ALA A 93 3.50 -18.76 0.17
N GLN A 94 2.83 -18.75 -0.99
CA GLN A 94 3.26 -17.96 -2.16
C GLN A 94 3.20 -16.45 -1.89
N ALA A 95 2.12 -15.99 -1.27
CA ALA A 95 1.94 -14.59 -0.90
C ALA A 95 3.08 -14.11 0.02
N ASP A 96 3.37 -14.86 1.09
CA ASP A 96 4.43 -14.54 2.05
C ASP A 96 5.82 -14.59 1.44
N ALA A 97 6.11 -15.60 0.61
CA ALA A 97 7.40 -15.73 -0.05
C ALA A 97 7.69 -14.54 -0.98
N HIS A 98 6.70 -14.15 -1.80
CA HIS A 98 6.84 -13.00 -2.68
C HIS A 98 6.88 -11.68 -1.90
N MET A 99 6.05 -11.50 -0.87
CA MET A 99 6.08 -10.26 -0.07
C MET A 99 7.43 -10.10 0.62
N SER A 100 7.98 -11.19 1.19
CA SER A 100 9.31 -11.18 1.81
C SER A 100 10.41 -10.81 0.81
N ALA A 101 10.38 -11.38 -0.40
CA ALA A 101 11.34 -11.06 -1.46
C ALA A 101 11.26 -9.61 -1.92
N SER A 102 10.04 -9.07 -2.02
CA SER A 102 9.78 -7.67 -2.34
C SER A 102 10.37 -6.73 -1.28
N LEU A 103 10.04 -6.96 -0.01
CA LEU A 103 10.47 -6.13 1.12
C LEU A 103 12.00 -6.13 1.31
N ALA A 104 12.66 -7.26 1.08
CA ALA A 104 14.12 -7.36 1.22
C ALA A 104 14.90 -6.44 0.28
N THR A 105 14.34 -6.14 -0.90
CA THR A 105 14.94 -5.17 -1.83
C THR A 105 14.43 -3.76 -1.55
N TYR A 106 13.14 -3.61 -1.32
CA TYR A 106 12.50 -2.34 -1.01
C TYR A 106 13.18 -1.60 0.14
N LEU A 107 13.38 -2.27 1.29
CA LEU A 107 13.99 -1.65 2.47
C LEU A 107 15.41 -1.11 2.19
N ARG A 108 16.18 -1.81 1.36
CA ARG A 108 17.52 -1.37 0.94
C ARG A 108 17.45 -0.12 0.06
N LEU A 109 16.50 -0.08 -0.87
CA LEU A 109 16.31 1.07 -1.75
C LEU A 109 15.85 2.32 -0.98
N LEU A 110 15.06 2.14 0.09
CA LEU A 110 14.70 3.25 0.97
C LEU A 110 15.91 3.83 1.70
N GLU A 111 16.91 3.02 2.04
CA GLU A 111 18.16 3.49 2.64
C GLU A 111 19.05 4.23 1.63
N GLU A 112 19.10 3.75 0.39
CA GLU A 112 19.86 4.37 -0.70
C GLU A 112 19.24 5.72 -1.13
N ASN A 113 17.91 5.85 -1.03
CA ASN A 113 17.14 7.06 -1.32
C ASN A 113 17.44 7.66 -2.71
N ALA A 114 17.59 6.79 -3.71
CA ALA A 114 17.88 7.18 -5.09
C ALA A 114 16.62 7.58 -5.86
N VAL A 115 16.66 8.72 -6.55
CA VAL A 115 15.55 9.29 -7.35
C VAL A 115 14.94 8.27 -8.32
N GLU A 116 15.77 7.47 -8.97
CA GLU A 116 15.36 6.47 -9.98
C GLU A 116 14.45 5.38 -9.41
N THR A 117 14.51 5.15 -8.09
CA THR A 117 13.74 4.11 -7.39
C THR A 117 12.52 4.65 -6.66
N VAL A 118 12.32 5.97 -6.66
CA VAL A 118 11.24 6.62 -5.91
C VAL A 118 9.86 6.20 -6.41
N VAL A 119 9.66 6.14 -7.74
CA VAL A 119 8.39 5.70 -8.35
C VAL A 119 8.04 4.24 -8.02
N PRO A 120 8.91 3.23 -8.28
CA PRO A 120 8.56 1.85 -7.93
C PRO A 120 8.46 1.62 -6.42
N CYS A 121 9.20 2.37 -5.59
CA CYS A 121 9.02 2.37 -4.14
C CYS A 121 7.65 2.91 -3.70
N PHE A 122 7.18 4.00 -4.33
CA PHE A 122 5.83 4.51 -4.12
C PHE A 122 4.77 3.46 -4.46
N LEU A 123 4.87 2.85 -5.65
CA LEU A 123 3.91 1.83 -6.09
C LEU A 123 3.89 0.61 -5.17
N LEU A 124 5.06 0.13 -4.73
CA LEU A 124 5.12 -0.98 -3.79
C LEU A 124 4.49 -0.61 -2.45
N SER A 125 4.67 0.62 -1.98
CA SER A 125 4.06 1.10 -0.75
C SER A 125 2.54 0.98 -0.77
N SER A 126 1.93 1.37 -1.88
CA SER A 126 0.50 1.19 -2.13
C SER A 126 0.09 -0.27 -2.10
N ILE A 127 0.88 -1.16 -2.72
CA ILE A 127 0.64 -2.60 -2.70
C ILE A 127 0.77 -3.18 -1.28
N CYS A 128 1.76 -2.74 -0.50
CA CYS A 128 1.93 -3.15 0.89
C CYS A 128 0.74 -2.73 1.75
N PHE A 129 0.20 -1.52 1.54
CA PHE A 129 -1.01 -1.08 2.21
C PHE A 129 -2.20 -2.00 1.87
N ALA A 130 -2.45 -2.25 0.58
CA ALA A 130 -3.51 -3.15 0.14
C ALA A 130 -3.33 -4.58 0.65
N TYR A 131 -2.09 -5.08 0.68
CA TYR A 131 -1.76 -6.40 1.22
C TYR A 131 -2.10 -6.51 2.70
N ASN A 132 -1.71 -5.53 3.53
CA ASN A 132 -2.03 -5.55 4.95
C ASN A 132 -3.54 -5.54 5.19
N LEU A 133 -4.29 -4.74 4.43
CA LEU A 133 -5.74 -4.71 4.51
C LEU A 133 -6.37 -6.06 4.11
N ALA A 134 -5.88 -6.66 3.02
CA ALA A 134 -6.35 -7.96 2.56
C ALA A 134 -6.00 -9.09 3.56
N THR A 135 -4.84 -9.03 4.22
CA THR A 135 -4.44 -10.03 5.24
C THR A 135 -5.42 -10.00 6.41
N ALA A 136 -5.87 -8.82 6.84
CA ALA A 136 -6.89 -8.69 7.89
C ALA A 136 -8.26 -9.28 7.52
N GLN A 137 -8.52 -9.53 6.22
CA GLN A 137 -9.72 -10.25 5.75
C GLN A 137 -9.51 -11.77 5.68
N VAL A 138 -8.26 -12.21 5.50
CA VAL A 138 -7.88 -13.62 5.48
C VAL A 138 -7.90 -14.19 6.89
N GLU A 139 -7.35 -13.46 7.84
CA GLU A 139 -7.30 -13.80 9.26
C GLU A 139 -7.69 -12.56 10.07
N GLU A 140 -8.82 -12.66 10.79
CA GLU A 140 -9.32 -11.54 11.57
C GLU A 140 -8.30 -11.19 12.68
N PRO A 141 -7.79 -9.96 12.72
CA PRO A 141 -6.76 -9.59 13.68
C PRO A 141 -7.31 -9.57 15.10
N GLU A 142 -6.54 -10.05 16.07
CA GLU A 142 -6.89 -9.97 17.50
C GLU A 142 -7.05 -8.51 17.97
N ASP A 143 -6.28 -7.59 17.37
CA ASP A 143 -6.37 -6.14 17.57
C ASP A 143 -6.59 -5.42 16.23
N PRO A 144 -7.85 -5.24 15.78
CA PRO A 144 -8.16 -4.57 14.52
C PRO A 144 -7.67 -3.12 14.47
N LEU A 145 -7.72 -2.40 15.60
CA LEU A 145 -7.24 -1.03 15.67
C LEU A 145 -5.71 -0.98 15.54
N GLY A 146 -5.00 -1.88 16.21
CA GLY A 146 -3.55 -2.03 16.07
C GLY A 146 -3.13 -2.34 14.63
N ALA A 147 -3.87 -3.21 13.93
CA ALA A 147 -3.62 -3.55 12.53
C ALA A 147 -3.82 -2.33 11.60
N ILE A 148 -4.88 -1.56 11.79
CA ILE A 148 -5.13 -0.32 11.03
C ILE A 148 -4.05 0.73 11.32
N LEU A 149 -3.68 0.92 12.60
CA LEU A 149 -2.59 1.82 12.98
C LEU A 149 -1.25 1.40 12.39
N HIS A 150 -1.00 0.09 12.23
CA HIS A 150 0.18 -0.41 11.53
C HIS A 150 0.17 0.02 10.06
N CYS A 151 -0.97 -0.09 9.38
CA CYS A 151 -1.12 0.38 8.00
C CYS A 151 -0.84 1.88 7.88
N PHE A 152 -1.38 2.72 8.78
CA PHE A 152 -1.09 4.16 8.79
C PHE A 152 0.38 4.49 9.09
N ARG A 153 1.05 3.72 9.96
CA ARG A 153 2.48 3.89 10.21
C ARG A 153 3.32 3.56 8.99
N LEU A 154 2.97 2.50 8.24
CA LEU A 154 3.61 2.17 6.98
C LEU A 154 3.51 3.33 5.99
N LEU A 155 2.30 3.85 5.78
CA LEU A 155 2.07 4.99 4.88
C LEU A 155 2.80 6.26 5.31
N ARG A 156 2.87 6.53 6.61
CA ARG A 156 3.67 7.65 7.14
C ARG A 156 5.15 7.47 6.86
N GLY A 157 5.68 6.25 6.98
CA GLY A 157 7.07 5.94 6.60
C GLY A 157 7.35 6.23 5.13
N VAL A 158 6.39 5.90 4.27
CA VAL A 158 6.44 6.16 2.82
C VAL A 158 6.48 7.66 2.55
N LYS A 159 5.63 8.45 3.22
CA LYS A 159 5.65 9.92 3.14
C LYS A 159 6.99 10.52 3.57
N VAL A 160 7.64 9.95 4.59
CA VAL A 160 8.98 10.40 5.03
C VAL A 160 10.04 10.15 3.97
N VAL A 161 10.06 8.96 3.36
CA VAL A 161 11.07 8.60 2.36
C VAL A 161 10.84 9.34 1.04
N ILE A 162 9.58 9.48 0.64
CA ILE A 162 9.22 10.07 -0.66
C ILE A 162 9.11 11.60 -0.58
N GLY A 163 8.92 12.16 0.62
CA GLY A 163 8.73 13.61 0.81
C GLY A 163 9.85 14.47 0.24
N GLN A 164 11.09 14.01 0.29
CA GLN A 164 12.24 14.73 -0.30
C GLN A 164 12.17 14.80 -1.83
N HIS A 165 11.52 13.82 -2.45
CA HIS A 165 11.38 13.67 -3.90
C HIS A 165 9.98 13.99 -4.41
N TRP A 166 9.07 14.47 -3.54
CA TRP A 166 7.66 14.68 -3.86
C TRP A 166 7.43 15.55 -5.11
N LEU A 167 8.16 16.66 -5.23
CA LEU A 167 8.06 17.55 -6.38
C LEU A 167 8.54 16.92 -7.70
N GLN A 168 9.43 15.93 -7.62
CA GLN A 168 9.90 15.18 -8.79
C GLN A 168 8.90 14.08 -9.13
N LEU A 169 8.38 13.40 -8.10
CA LEU A 169 7.34 12.39 -8.22
C LEU A 169 6.09 12.96 -8.92
N GLN A 170 5.64 14.16 -8.55
CA GLN A 170 4.50 14.82 -9.19
C GLN A 170 4.68 15.10 -10.70
N LYS A 171 5.93 15.15 -11.20
CA LYS A 171 6.23 15.35 -12.62
C LYS A 171 6.31 14.04 -13.38
N ASP A 172 6.41 12.92 -12.68
CA ASP A 172 6.42 11.61 -13.29
C ASP A 172 5.03 11.29 -13.88
N PRO A 173 4.92 10.91 -15.17
CA PRO A 173 3.63 10.67 -15.81
C PRO A 173 2.78 9.59 -15.14
N VAL A 174 3.40 8.55 -14.57
CA VAL A 174 2.71 7.45 -13.88
C VAL A 174 2.10 7.96 -12.59
N ILE A 175 2.88 8.69 -11.81
CA ILE A 175 2.42 9.23 -10.52
C ILE A 175 1.39 10.34 -10.75
N HIS A 176 1.63 11.24 -11.69
CA HIS A 176 0.68 12.29 -12.01
C HIS A 176 -0.69 11.69 -12.36
N ARG A 177 -0.72 10.62 -13.17
CA ARG A 177 -1.96 9.91 -13.51
C ARG A 177 -2.58 9.26 -12.27
N LEU A 178 -1.77 8.64 -11.42
CA LEU A 178 -2.23 7.97 -10.20
C LEU A 178 -2.80 8.94 -9.14
N LEU A 179 -2.20 10.11 -8.99
CA LEU A 179 -2.61 11.14 -8.02
C LEU A 179 -3.62 12.13 -8.59
N SER A 180 -3.90 12.10 -9.89
CA SER A 180 -4.89 13.01 -10.51
C SER A 180 -6.26 12.95 -9.81
N PRO A 181 -6.81 11.76 -9.46
CA PRO A 181 -8.07 11.67 -8.73
C PRO A 181 -8.05 12.35 -7.35
N ALA A 182 -6.91 12.27 -6.64
CA ALA A 182 -6.69 12.94 -5.35
C ALA A 182 -6.73 14.46 -5.46
N GLN A 183 -6.06 15.03 -6.46
CA GLN A 183 -6.02 16.48 -6.69
C GLN A 183 -7.42 17.06 -6.91
N PHE A 184 -8.31 16.30 -7.56
CA PHE A 184 -9.69 16.75 -7.76
C PHE A 184 -10.47 16.90 -6.45
N LEU A 185 -10.17 16.13 -5.39
CA LEU A 185 -10.87 16.21 -4.09
C LEU A 185 -10.50 17.47 -3.30
N ASP A 186 -9.26 17.95 -3.44
CA ASP A 186 -8.83 19.21 -2.83
C ASP A 186 -9.63 20.39 -3.41
N ASP A 187 -9.95 20.31 -4.70
CA ASP A 187 -10.72 21.32 -5.43
C ASP A 187 -12.24 21.23 -5.23
N VAL A 188 -12.76 20.15 -4.59
CA VAL A 188 -14.20 20.04 -4.29
C VAL A 188 -14.58 21.02 -3.18
N PRO A 189 -15.44 22.03 -3.46
CA PRO A 189 -15.84 22.99 -2.45
C PRO A 189 -16.70 22.30 -1.38
N LEU A 190 -16.31 22.48 -0.12
CA LEU A 190 -17.10 22.05 1.03
C LEU A 190 -18.42 22.82 1.07
N PRO A 191 -19.58 22.14 1.10
CA PRO A 191 -20.86 22.79 1.34
C PRO A 191 -20.84 23.45 2.72
N LYS A 192 -21.21 24.74 2.80
CA LYS A 192 -21.02 25.57 4.00
C LYS A 192 -21.83 25.14 5.23
N ASP A 193 -22.79 24.23 5.07
CA ASP A 193 -23.76 23.86 6.11
C ASP A 193 -23.89 22.33 6.29
N THR A 194 -22.90 21.55 5.85
CA THR A 194 -22.92 20.09 5.99
C THR A 194 -22.06 19.69 7.18
N GLU A 195 -22.69 19.13 8.20
CA GLU A 195 -22.03 18.64 9.40
C GLU A 195 -22.26 17.12 9.55
N CYS A 196 -21.22 16.37 9.89
CA CYS A 196 -21.34 14.99 10.33
C CYS A 196 -21.25 15.01 11.85
N THR A 197 -22.40 15.19 12.49
CA THR A 197 -22.55 15.33 13.95
C THR A 197 -21.83 14.23 14.73
N PRO A 198 -21.92 12.94 14.35
CA PRO A 198 -21.20 11.88 15.07
C PRO A 198 -19.68 12.04 15.09
N ILE A 199 -19.07 12.57 14.02
CA ILE A 199 -17.62 12.82 13.97
C ILE A 199 -17.28 14.02 14.84
N LEU A 200 -18.08 15.10 14.76
CA LEU A 200 -17.86 16.31 15.54
C LEU A 200 -18.07 16.09 17.05
N ASP A 201 -18.93 15.15 17.46
CA ASP A 201 -19.12 14.77 18.86
C ASP A 201 -17.84 14.21 19.50
N LEU A 202 -16.91 13.66 18.69
CA LEU A 202 -15.58 13.23 19.18
C LEU A 202 -14.76 14.38 19.78
N LYS A 203 -15.05 15.64 19.41
CA LYS A 203 -14.37 16.81 20.00
C LYS A 203 -14.58 16.88 21.51
N GLN A 204 -15.75 16.46 22.01
CA GLN A 204 -16.03 16.42 23.46
C GLN A 204 -15.13 15.43 24.22
N LEU A 205 -14.68 14.37 23.55
CA LEU A 205 -13.72 13.43 24.12
C LEU A 205 -12.29 13.97 24.04
N ALA A 206 -11.95 14.64 22.93
CA ALA A 206 -10.65 15.28 22.76
C ALA A 206 -10.42 16.41 23.78
N GLU A 207 -11.47 17.14 24.16
CA GLU A 207 -11.43 18.18 25.20
C GLU A 207 -11.03 17.67 26.59
N GLN A 208 -11.12 16.36 26.83
CA GLN A 208 -10.72 15.73 28.09
C GLN A 208 -9.23 15.36 28.13
N LEU A 209 -8.51 15.53 27.02
CA LEU A 209 -7.09 15.23 26.92
C LEU A 209 -6.25 16.45 27.32
N ASP A 210 -5.04 16.18 27.78
CA ASP A 210 -4.04 17.23 27.97
C ASP A 210 -3.36 17.60 26.64
N ALA A 211 -2.82 18.80 26.55
CA ALA A 211 -1.95 19.20 25.44
C ALA A 211 -0.62 18.42 25.48
N PRO A 212 -0.05 18.01 24.33
CA PRO A 212 -0.46 18.34 22.95
C PRO A 212 -1.50 17.40 22.33
N GLN A 213 -1.91 16.31 23.01
CA GLN A 213 -2.81 15.31 22.44
C GLN A 213 -4.18 15.90 22.09
N GLN A 214 -4.69 16.80 22.92
CA GLN A 214 -5.93 17.52 22.67
C GLN A 214 -5.90 18.24 21.31
N GLU A 215 -4.86 19.04 21.04
CA GLU A 215 -4.74 19.84 19.83
C GLU A 215 -4.68 18.94 18.58
N VAL A 216 -3.85 17.90 18.62
CA VAL A 216 -3.70 16.94 17.53
C VAL A 216 -5.00 16.19 17.25
N CYS A 217 -5.72 15.78 18.30
CA CYS A 217 -7.00 15.10 18.14
C CYS A 217 -8.07 16.02 17.55
N LEU A 218 -8.14 17.28 17.99
CA LEU A 218 -9.10 18.24 17.44
C LEU A 218 -8.85 18.53 15.96
N GLU A 219 -7.59 18.69 15.56
CA GLU A 219 -7.19 18.84 14.15
C GLU A 219 -7.56 17.59 13.35
N ALA A 220 -7.21 16.39 13.83
CA ALA A 220 -7.52 15.14 13.15
C ALA A 220 -9.03 14.89 13.00
N ILE A 221 -9.84 15.30 13.99
CA ILE A 221 -11.31 15.20 13.92
C ILE A 221 -11.87 16.13 12.84
N GLU A 222 -11.32 17.34 12.72
CA GLU A 222 -11.72 18.30 11.68
C GLU A 222 -11.33 17.80 10.28
N ASP A 223 -10.10 17.32 10.12
CA ASP A 223 -9.63 16.73 8.86
C ASP A 223 -10.48 15.52 8.45
N LEU A 224 -10.80 14.64 9.42
CA LEU A 224 -11.66 13.48 9.19
C LEU A 224 -13.08 13.91 8.79
N HIS A 225 -13.64 14.92 9.44
CA HIS A 225 -14.97 15.46 9.15
C HIS A 225 -15.04 16.03 7.72
N GLN A 226 -14.08 16.88 7.35
CA GLN A 226 -14.00 17.47 6.02
C GLN A 226 -13.79 16.41 4.94
N THR A 227 -12.88 15.47 5.19
CA THR A 227 -12.63 14.34 4.29
C THR A 227 -13.90 13.53 4.09
N PHE A 228 -14.60 13.15 5.17
CA PHE A 228 -15.86 12.40 5.12
C PHE A 228 -16.94 13.11 4.28
N ILE A 229 -17.09 14.43 4.42
CA ILE A 229 -18.06 15.20 3.62
C ILE A 229 -17.67 15.18 2.15
N LYS A 230 -16.39 15.43 1.85
CA LYS A 230 -15.88 15.40 0.48
C LYS A 230 -16.07 14.03 -0.16
N THR A 231 -15.79 12.96 0.59
CA THR A 231 -15.83 11.57 0.11
C THR A 231 -17.23 11.02 -0.06
N THR A 232 -18.18 11.43 0.78
CA THR A 232 -19.47 10.73 0.93
C THR A 232 -20.64 11.57 0.45
N LEU A 233 -20.52 12.90 0.50
CA LEU A 233 -21.64 13.81 0.23
C LEU A 233 -21.42 14.66 -1.03
N CYS A 234 -20.16 14.87 -1.42
CA CYS A 234 -19.81 15.73 -2.56
C CYS A 234 -19.23 14.96 -3.75
N ALA A 235 -18.62 13.80 -3.49
CA ALA A 235 -18.18 12.89 -4.51
C ALA A 235 -19.39 12.28 -5.25
N SER A 236 -19.39 12.32 -6.58
CA SER A 236 -20.31 11.49 -7.38
C SER A 236 -20.05 10.00 -7.06
N PRO A 237 -20.97 9.07 -7.39
CA PRO A 237 -20.76 7.63 -7.17
C PRO A 237 -19.50 7.06 -7.84
N LYS A 238 -18.93 7.79 -8.82
CA LYS A 238 -17.65 7.45 -9.45
C LYS A 238 -16.43 7.94 -8.66
N GLN A 239 -16.59 8.73 -7.61
CA GLN A 239 -15.52 9.44 -6.90
C GLN A 239 -15.37 8.99 -5.44
N GLU A 240 -16.38 8.33 -4.85
CA GLU A 240 -16.36 7.88 -3.44
C GLU A 240 -15.18 6.92 -3.15
N HIS A 241 -14.76 6.13 -4.15
CA HIS A 241 -13.77 5.06 -3.96
C HIS A 241 -12.32 5.46 -4.31
N SER A 242 -12.15 6.61 -4.96
CA SER A 242 -10.84 7.17 -5.35
C SER A 242 -9.90 7.49 -4.17
N ILE A 243 -10.45 7.52 -2.96
CA ILE A 243 -9.90 8.30 -1.85
C ILE A 243 -8.95 7.47 -0.99
N VAL A 244 -9.09 6.14 -1.04
CA VAL A 244 -8.20 5.19 -0.35
C VAL A 244 -6.74 5.30 -0.86
N MET A 245 -6.52 5.93 -2.02
CA MET A 245 -5.18 6.15 -2.58
C MET A 245 -4.69 7.60 -2.44
N THR A 246 -5.48 8.48 -1.82
CA THR A 246 -5.16 9.88 -1.57
C THR A 246 -4.55 10.02 -0.17
N TRP A 247 -3.23 9.79 -0.05
CA TRP A 247 -2.47 9.84 1.22
C TRP A 247 -1.64 11.11 1.37
#